data_AF-A0AAW7ERQ7-F1
#
_entry.id   AF-A0AAW7ERQ7-F1
#
_cell.length_a   1.000
_cell.length_b   1.000
_cell.length_c   1.000
_cell.angle_alpha   90.00
_cell.angle_beta   90.00
_cell.angle_gamma   90.00
#
_symmetry.space_group_name_H-M   'P 1'
#
loop_
_entity.id
_entity.type
_entity.pdbx_description
1 polymer ?
#
loop_
_entity_poly.entity_id
_entity_poly.type
_entity_poly.pdbx_seq_one_letter_code
_entity_poly.pdbx_strand_id
1 'polypeptide(L)'
;MAEFIDMNFNINLEKIKKRCCLFLFMIFVGGISWGFYHASVPDITDLIESRSIVYFFWGSFSLLLMFPVGFFFVLCIAYVTFTKNMQPPKFFDRAFTIGIHVAGVGFVIGNILSFIVIFYPLGTNYVLCERPGPTSGTYYTRT
;
A
#
# COMPACT_ATOMS: atom_id res chain seq x y z
N MET A 1 10.28 49.15 -5.85
CA MET A 1 10.81 48.46 -4.65
C MET A 1 9.72 47.65 -3.95
N ALA A 2 8.51 48.19 -3.76
CA ALA A 2 7.36 47.44 -3.23
C ALA A 2 6.97 46.21 -4.08
N GLU A 3 6.88 46.34 -5.41
CA GLU A 3 6.55 45.20 -6.30
C GLU A 3 7.56 44.05 -6.23
N PHE A 4 8.84 44.33 -5.97
CA PHE A 4 9.88 43.30 -5.83
C PHE A 4 9.75 42.52 -4.52
N ILE A 5 9.21 43.17 -3.47
CA ILE A 5 8.97 42.55 -2.16
C ILE A 5 7.73 41.66 -2.23
N ASP A 6 6.65 42.14 -2.84
CA ASP A 6 5.42 41.36 -3.05
C ASP A 6 5.66 40.13 -3.92
N MET A 7 6.42 40.28 -5.02
CA MET A 7 6.71 39.16 -5.92
C MET A 7 7.57 38.07 -5.24
N ASN A 8 8.52 38.46 -4.38
CA ASN A 8 9.34 37.52 -3.61
C ASN A 8 8.54 36.82 -2.49
N PHE A 9 7.62 37.53 -1.85
CA PHE A 9 6.72 36.97 -0.83
C PHE A 9 5.76 35.93 -1.44
N ASN A 10 5.17 36.22 -2.59
CA ASN A 10 4.24 35.32 -3.28
C ASN A 10 4.92 34.01 -3.72
N ILE A 11 6.15 34.07 -4.26
CA ILE A 11 6.94 32.89 -4.64
C ILE A 11 7.26 32.00 -3.43
N ASN A 12 7.50 32.59 -2.26
CA ASN A 12 7.79 31.85 -1.04
C ASN A 12 6.53 31.17 -0.49
N LEU A 13 5.38 31.85 -0.56
CA LEU A 13 4.08 31.30 -0.18
C LEU A 13 3.69 30.08 -1.03
N GLU A 14 3.89 30.15 -2.36
CA GLU A 14 3.62 29.00 -3.25
C GLU A 14 4.50 27.79 -2.93
N LYS A 15 5.79 28.01 -2.67
CA LYS A 15 6.73 26.97 -2.25
C LYS A 15 6.29 26.29 -0.95
N ILE A 16 5.84 27.07 0.04
CA ILE A 16 5.35 26.56 1.31
C ILE A 16 4.05 25.77 1.12
N LYS A 17 3.10 26.31 0.34
CA LYS A 17 1.83 25.63 0.02
C LYS A 17 2.06 24.28 -0.67
N LYS A 18 3.00 24.23 -1.62
CA LYS A 18 3.36 23.00 -2.33
C LYS A 18 3.99 21.96 -1.41
N ARG A 19 4.86 22.36 -0.48
CA ARG A 19 5.44 21.45 0.53
C ARG A 19 4.40 20.93 1.50
N CYS A 20 3.48 21.78 1.95
CA CYS A 20 2.38 21.37 2.83
C CYS A 20 1.48 20.33 2.15
N CYS A 21 1.16 20.55 0.86
CA CYS A 21 0.40 19.58 0.06
C CYS A 21 1.13 18.23 -0.07
N LEU A 22 2.43 18.25 -0.38
CA LEU A 22 3.25 17.03 -0.46
C LEU A 22 3.34 16.29 0.88
N PHE A 23 3.43 17.02 1.99
CA PHE A 23 3.47 16.45 3.32
C PHE A 23 2.14 15.77 3.70
N LEU A 24 1.01 16.42 3.42
CA LEU A 24 -0.31 15.79 3.61
C LEU A 24 -0.48 14.54 2.74
N PHE A 25 0.00 14.60 1.49
CA PHE A 25 -0.02 13.45 0.60
C PHE A 25 0.86 12.29 1.12
N MET A 26 2.03 12.59 1.69
CA MET A 26 2.89 11.60 2.34
C MET A 26 2.16 10.89 3.49
N ILE A 27 1.51 11.64 4.38
CA ILE A 27 0.76 11.07 5.51
C ILE A 27 -0.39 10.20 5.01
N PHE A 28 -1.10 10.66 3.96
CA PHE A 28 -2.21 9.91 3.37
C PHE A 28 -1.75 8.57 2.79
N VAL A 29 -0.72 8.57 1.95
CA VAL A 29 -0.17 7.34 1.34
C VAL A 29 0.43 6.42 2.41
N GLY A 30 1.10 6.98 3.41
CA GLY A 30 1.64 6.24 4.55
C GLY A 30 0.56 5.58 5.40
N GLY A 31 -0.50 6.32 5.71
CA GLY A 31 -1.65 5.81 6.46
C GLY A 31 -2.36 4.67 5.72
N ILE A 32 -2.57 4.80 4.41
CA ILE A 32 -3.16 3.73 3.59
C ILE A 32 -2.25 2.50 3.57
N SER A 33 -0.95 2.68 3.32
CA SER A 33 0.01 1.56 3.27
C SER A 33 0.07 0.83 4.62
N TRP A 34 0.08 1.57 5.73
CA TRP A 34 0.05 1.01 7.07
C TRP A 34 -1.27 0.28 7.37
N GLY A 35 -2.41 0.86 7.00
CA GLY A 35 -3.72 0.21 7.14
C GLY A 35 -3.81 -1.10 6.38
N PHE A 36 -3.27 -1.14 5.16
CA PHE A 36 -3.19 -2.38 4.36
C PHE A 36 -2.30 -3.43 5.00
N TYR A 37 -1.17 -3.05 5.59
CA TYR A 37 -0.33 -3.97 6.35
C TYR A 37 -1.06 -4.53 7.57
N HIS A 38 -1.67 -3.67 8.39
CA HIS A 38 -2.36 -4.09 9.60
C HIS A 38 -3.61 -4.95 9.31
N ALA A 39 -4.24 -4.78 8.15
CA ALA A 39 -5.37 -5.62 7.72
C ALA A 39 -4.92 -6.97 7.14
N SER A 40 -3.81 -7.02 6.39
CA SER A 40 -3.38 -8.22 5.67
C SER A 40 -2.54 -9.20 6.50
N VAL A 41 -1.71 -8.69 7.41
CA VAL A 41 -0.83 -9.49 8.26
C VAL A 41 -1.57 -10.48 9.15
N PRO A 42 -2.63 -10.10 9.91
CA PRO A 42 -3.32 -11.05 10.79
C PRO A 42 -3.95 -12.18 9.99
N ASP A 43 -4.63 -11.89 8.88
CA ASP A 43 -5.26 -12.91 8.03
C ASP A 43 -4.24 -13.95 7.52
N ILE A 44 -3.06 -13.51 7.09
CA ILE A 44 -2.02 -14.41 6.57
C ILE A 44 -1.35 -15.16 7.72
N THR A 45 -1.13 -14.51 8.86
CA THR A 45 -0.50 -15.13 10.03
C THR A 45 -1.39 -16.20 10.62
N ASP A 46 -2.70 -15.95 10.74
CA ASP A 46 -3.66 -16.94 11.23
C ASP A 46 -3.77 -18.17 10.31
N LEU A 47 -3.59 -17.95 9.00
CA LEU A 47 -3.52 -19.03 8.00
C LEU A 47 -2.24 -19.86 8.16
N ILE A 48 -1.09 -19.24 8.45
CA ILE A 48 0.19 -19.92 8.65
C ILE A 48 0.24 -20.64 10.00
N GLU A 49 -0.22 -20.00 11.07
CA GLU A 49 -0.27 -20.57 12.43
C GLU A 49 -1.30 -21.70 12.57
N SER A 50 -2.07 -21.97 11.52
CA SER A 50 -3.02 -23.06 11.44
C SER A 50 -4.03 -23.05 12.60
N ARG A 51 -4.58 -21.88 12.93
CA ARG A 51 -5.62 -21.73 13.97
C ARG A 51 -6.87 -22.55 13.63
N SER A 52 -7.66 -22.85 14.65
CA SER A 52 -8.90 -23.64 14.53
C SER A 52 -9.98 -22.96 13.70
N ILE A 53 -9.99 -21.62 13.68
CA ILE A 53 -10.88 -20.79 12.87
C ILE A 53 -10.01 -19.70 12.22
N VAL A 54 -10.08 -19.58 10.90
CA VAL A 54 -9.32 -18.59 10.13
C VAL A 54 -10.29 -17.77 9.30
N TYR A 55 -10.20 -16.45 9.42
CA TYR A 55 -10.83 -15.52 8.51
C TYR A 55 -9.80 -15.09 7.47
N PHE A 56 -10.11 -15.32 6.20
CA PHE A 56 -9.21 -14.96 5.12
C PHE A 56 -9.90 -14.00 4.15
N PHE A 57 -9.38 -12.77 4.05
CA PHE A 57 -9.82 -11.84 3.02
C PHE A 57 -9.06 -12.06 1.70
N TRP A 58 -9.80 -12.14 0.60
CA TRP A 58 -9.25 -12.39 -0.74
C TRP A 58 -8.20 -11.36 -1.18
N GLY A 59 -8.24 -10.13 -0.66
CA GLY A 59 -7.25 -9.10 -0.99
C GLY A 59 -5.97 -9.19 -0.17
N SER A 60 -5.90 -10.01 0.88
CA SER A 60 -4.83 -9.91 1.89
C SER A 60 -3.44 -10.18 1.34
N PHE A 61 -3.25 -11.17 0.44
CA PHE A 61 -1.95 -11.38 -0.22
C PHE A 61 -1.56 -10.21 -1.14
N SER A 62 -2.50 -9.70 -1.94
CA SER A 62 -2.26 -8.54 -2.79
C SER A 62 -1.89 -7.31 -1.97
N LEU A 63 -2.59 -7.07 -0.86
CA LEU A 63 -2.30 -5.94 0.05
C LEU A 63 -0.93 -6.07 0.70
N LEU A 64 -0.56 -7.27 1.17
CA LEU A 64 0.75 -7.52 1.77
C LEU A 64 1.90 -7.31 0.76
N LEU A 65 1.75 -7.82 -0.46
CA LEU A 65 2.76 -7.66 -1.52
C LEU A 65 2.89 -6.21 -2.01
N MET A 66 1.82 -5.42 -1.91
CA MET A 66 1.80 -4.01 -2.26
C MET A 66 2.40 -3.10 -1.17
N PHE A 67 2.48 -3.57 0.07
CA PHE A 67 3.05 -2.80 1.19
C PHE A 67 4.48 -2.26 0.94
N PRO A 68 5.48 -3.07 0.52
CA PRO A 68 6.83 -2.55 0.27
C PRO A 68 6.87 -1.48 -0.82
N VAL A 69 5.98 -1.57 -1.81
CA VAL A 69 5.86 -0.57 -2.87
C VAL A 69 5.24 0.72 -2.32
N GLY A 70 4.18 0.62 -1.51
CA GLY A 70 3.59 1.75 -0.81
C GLY A 70 4.60 2.46 0.10
N PHE A 71 5.37 1.69 0.88
CA PHE A 71 6.43 2.21 1.73
C PHE A 71 7.53 2.94 0.92
N PHE A 72 7.94 2.36 -0.21
CA PHE A 72 8.88 3.01 -1.13
C PHE A 72 8.36 4.36 -1.64
N PHE A 73 7.08 4.46 -2.00
CA PHE A 73 6.47 5.73 -2.41
C PHE A 73 6.45 6.77 -1.29
N VAL A 74 6.16 6.36 -0.06
CA VAL A 74 6.22 7.25 1.11
C VAL A 74 7.62 7.82 1.30
N LEU A 75 8.66 6.99 1.20
CA LEU A 75 10.05 7.44 1.27
C LEU A 75 10.41 8.39 0.12
N CYS A 76 9.92 8.13 -1.08
CA CYS A 76 10.14 9.02 -2.22
C CYS A 76 9.49 10.39 -2.04
N ILE A 77 8.23 10.42 -1.57
CA ILE A 77 7.52 11.67 -1.28
C ILE A 77 8.20 12.41 -0.13
N ALA A 78 8.65 11.70 0.92
CA ALA A 78 9.42 12.28 2.01
C ALA A 78 10.68 12.98 1.49
N TYR A 79 11.46 12.30 0.64
CA TYR A 79 12.65 12.87 0.02
C TYR A 79 12.32 14.16 -0.75
N VAL A 80 11.31 14.14 -1.62
CA VAL A 80 10.90 15.34 -2.39
C VAL A 80 10.44 16.47 -1.47
N THR A 81 9.71 16.15 -0.40
CA THR A 81 9.19 17.13 0.57
C THR A 81 10.30 17.84 1.34
N PHE A 82 11.36 17.11 1.72
CA PHE A 82 12.48 17.66 2.49
C PHE A 82 13.62 18.25 1.64
N THR A 83 13.69 17.94 0.34
CA THR A 83 14.73 18.51 -0.53
C THR A 83 14.52 20.01 -0.81
N LYS A 84 15.62 20.77 -0.85
CA LYS A 84 15.61 22.22 -1.11
C LYS A 84 15.06 22.60 -2.49
N ASN A 85 15.31 21.77 -3.51
CA ASN A 85 15.02 22.12 -4.91
C ASN A 85 13.62 21.69 -5.39
N MET A 86 12.87 20.86 -4.65
CA MET A 86 11.50 20.40 -5.02
C MET A 86 11.36 19.91 -6.47
N GLN A 87 12.47 19.52 -7.09
CA GLN A 87 12.52 18.92 -8.41
C GLN A 87 12.89 17.46 -8.20
N PRO A 88 12.02 16.51 -8.57
CA PRO A 88 12.40 15.11 -8.54
C PRO A 88 13.57 14.92 -9.51
N PRO A 89 14.73 14.42 -9.06
CA PRO A 89 15.79 14.00 -9.97
C PRO A 89 15.23 13.05 -11.03
N LYS A 90 15.77 13.06 -12.26
CA LYS A 90 15.39 12.10 -13.32
C LYS A 90 15.45 10.64 -12.86
N PHE A 91 16.27 10.35 -11.84
CA PHE A 91 16.33 9.05 -11.18
C PHE A 91 14.99 8.61 -10.55
N PHE A 92 14.23 9.54 -9.98
CA PHE A 92 12.93 9.25 -9.37
C PHE A 92 11.92 8.82 -10.42
N ASP A 93 11.87 9.46 -11.59
CA ASP A 93 10.93 9.09 -12.65
C ASP A 93 11.06 7.61 -13.07
N ARG A 94 12.31 7.15 -13.20
CA ARG A 94 12.61 5.74 -13.48
C ARG A 94 12.26 4.83 -12.31
N ALA A 95 12.54 5.26 -11.08
CA ALA A 95 12.23 4.49 -9.89
C ALA A 95 10.71 4.37 -9.62
N PHE A 96 9.94 5.42 -9.89
CA PHE A 96 8.48 5.41 -9.85
C PHE A 96 7.92 4.42 -10.88
N THR A 97 8.43 4.47 -12.11
CA THR A 97 8.02 3.54 -13.18
C THR A 97 8.27 2.07 -12.78
N ILE A 98 9.47 1.77 -12.24
CA ILE A 98 9.80 0.43 -11.74
C ILE A 98 8.88 0.05 -10.58
N GLY A 99 8.64 0.96 -9.62
CA GLY A 99 7.74 0.75 -8.50
C GLY A 99 6.32 0.37 -8.95
N ILE A 100 5.79 1.06 -9.97
CA ILE A 100 4.48 0.73 -10.56
C ILE A 100 4.48 -0.66 -11.20
N HIS A 101 5.54 -1.03 -11.91
CA HIS A 101 5.64 -2.38 -12.50
C HIS A 101 5.70 -3.47 -11.43
N VAL A 102 6.49 -3.26 -10.37
CA VAL A 102 6.57 -4.18 -9.24
C VAL A 102 5.22 -4.28 -8.52
N ALA A 103 4.51 -3.16 -8.35
CA ALA A 103 3.14 -3.16 -7.85
C ALA A 103 2.20 -3.98 -8.74
N GLY A 104 2.25 -3.79 -10.07
CA GLY A 104 1.44 -4.56 -11.01
C GLY A 104 1.71 -6.06 -10.91
N VAL A 105 2.98 -6.47 -10.85
CA VAL A 105 3.37 -7.87 -10.69
C VAL A 105 2.92 -8.42 -9.33
N GLY A 106 3.13 -7.66 -8.25
CA GLY A 106 2.70 -8.02 -6.90
C GLY A 106 1.18 -8.17 -6.79
N PHE A 107 0.42 -7.31 -7.48
CA PHE A 107 -1.03 -7.43 -7.57
C PHE A 107 -1.46 -8.70 -8.30
N VAL A 108 -0.87 -9.01 -9.46
CA VAL A 108 -1.20 -10.23 -10.20
C VAL A 108 -0.88 -11.48 -9.39
N ILE A 109 0.33 -11.58 -8.83
CA ILE A 109 0.76 -12.72 -8.02
C ILE A 109 -0.11 -12.85 -6.75
N GLY A 110 -0.37 -11.74 -6.07
CA GLY A 110 -1.22 -11.71 -4.88
C GLY A 110 -2.63 -12.23 -5.16
N ASN A 111 -3.23 -11.83 -6.29
CA ASN A 111 -4.54 -12.34 -6.68
C ASN A 111 -4.51 -13.84 -6.99
N ILE A 112 -3.47 -14.34 -7.67
CA ILE A 112 -3.32 -15.78 -7.94
C ILE A 112 -3.23 -16.56 -6.63
N LEU A 113 -2.39 -16.12 -5.68
CA LEU A 113 -2.25 -16.75 -4.36
C LEU A 113 -3.58 -16.74 -3.60
N SER A 114 -4.30 -15.63 -3.62
CA SER A 114 -5.62 -15.53 -3.00
C SER A 114 -6.62 -16.50 -3.62
N PHE A 115 -6.64 -16.66 -4.94
CA PHE A 115 -7.51 -17.65 -5.59
C PHE A 115 -7.14 -19.08 -5.19
N ILE A 116 -5.85 -19.39 -5.09
CA ILE A 116 -5.40 -20.71 -4.63
C ILE A 116 -5.94 -20.98 -3.22
N VAL A 117 -5.80 -20.06 -2.28
CA VAL A 117 -6.31 -20.24 -0.90
C VAL A 117 -7.83 -20.36 -0.86
N ILE A 118 -8.54 -19.63 -1.72
CA ILE A 118 -10.01 -19.68 -1.79
C ILE A 118 -10.51 -21.05 -2.28
N PHE A 119 -9.92 -21.58 -3.35
CA PHE A 119 -10.38 -22.81 -4.01
C PHE A 119 -9.71 -24.08 -3.50
N TYR A 120 -8.51 -23.95 -2.94
CA TYR A 120 -7.69 -25.02 -2.37
C TYR A 120 -7.27 -24.58 -0.97
N PRO A 121 -8.15 -24.70 0.04
CA PRO A 121 -7.77 -24.41 1.42
C PRO A 121 -6.58 -25.31 1.75
N LEU A 122 -5.44 -24.68 2.09
CA LEU A 122 -4.11 -25.29 2.12
C LEU A 122 -4.14 -26.70 2.73
N GLY A 123 -4.07 -27.72 1.86
CA GLY A 123 -3.91 -29.13 2.23
C GLY A 123 -4.98 -29.66 3.19
N THR A 124 -6.20 -29.89 2.70
CA THR A 124 -7.19 -30.89 3.20
C THR A 124 -7.63 -30.84 4.67
N ASN A 125 -7.12 -29.93 5.49
CA ASN A 125 -7.41 -29.84 6.93
C ASN A 125 -8.40 -28.73 7.27
N TYR A 126 -8.90 -27.99 6.27
CA TYR A 126 -9.77 -26.84 6.46
C TYR A 126 -11.06 -27.01 5.65
N VAL A 127 -12.20 -26.88 6.33
CA VAL A 127 -13.53 -26.90 5.74
C VAL A 127 -14.05 -25.48 5.67
N LEU A 128 -14.66 -25.14 4.52
CA LEU A 128 -15.32 -23.86 4.31
C LEU A 128 -16.62 -23.83 5.14
N CYS A 129 -16.71 -22.90 6.10
CA CYS A 129 -17.92 -22.76 6.90
C CYS A 129 -18.90 -21.77 6.30
N GLU A 130 -18.43 -20.58 5.93
CA GLU A 130 -19.29 -19.52 5.44
C GLU A 130 -18.55 -18.59 4.48
N ARG A 131 -19.24 -18.24 3.39
CA ARG A 131 -18.81 -17.22 2.43
C ARG A 131 -19.96 -16.23 2.22
N PRO A 132 -19.99 -15.11 2.95
CA PRO A 132 -21.09 -14.15 2.87
C PRO A 132 -21.18 -13.42 1.52
N GLY A 133 -20.23 -13.61 0.61
CA GLY A 133 -20.20 -12.99 -0.71
C GLY A 133 -18.92 -13.24 -1.51
N PRO A 134 -18.88 -12.83 -2.80
CA PRO A 134 -17.72 -13.01 -3.66
C PRO A 134 -16.55 -12.09 -3.28
N THR A 135 -16.83 -10.92 -2.69
CA THR A 135 -15.85 -9.89 -2.30
C THR A 135 -15.59 -9.80 -0.79
N SER A 136 -16.31 -10.57 0.02
CA SER A 136 -16.13 -10.66 1.46
C SER A 136 -15.14 -11.77 1.83
N GLY A 137 -14.58 -11.70 3.04
CA GLY A 137 -13.68 -12.73 3.51
C GLY A 137 -14.39 -14.06 3.76
N THR A 138 -13.63 -15.13 3.65
CA THR A 138 -14.08 -16.52 3.79
C THR A 138 -13.65 -17.05 5.15
N TYR A 139 -14.57 -17.73 5.85
CA TYR A 139 -14.28 -18.40 7.12
C TYR A 139 -13.96 -19.87 6.88
N TYR A 140 -12.79 -20.30 7.35
CA TYR A 140 -12.34 -21.68 7.34
C TYR A 140 -12.27 -22.22 8.77
N THR A 141 -12.70 -23.46 8.98
CA THR A 141 -12.50 -24.17 10.24
C THR A 141 -11.67 -25.41 10.01
N ARG A 142 -10.83 -25.74 10.99
CA ARG A 142 -9.99 -26.92 10.91
C ARG A 142 -10.80 -28.18 11.23
N THR A 143 -10.70 -29.21 10.39
CA THR A 143 -11.25 -30.56 10.66
C THR A 143 -10.42 -31.33 11.66
#